data_AF-A0A961VCS2-F1
#
_entry.id   AF-A0A961VCS2-F1
#
_cell.length_a   1.000
_cell.length_b   1.000
_cell.length_c   1.000
_cell.angle_alpha   90.00
_cell.angle_beta   90.00
_cell.angle_gamma   90.00
#
_symmetry.space_group_name_H-M   'P 1'
#
loop_
_entity.id
_entity.type
_entity.pdbx_description
1 polymer ?
#
loop_
_entity_poly.entity_id
_entity_poly.type
_entity_poly.pdbx_seq_one_letter_code
_entity_poly.pdbx_strand_id
1 'polypeptide(L)' 'LIFISHDLNLVSSFCDRVLIMYAGRIVETCRADRLHEAQHPYTRGLLNSLPRLDEPRARLEVLKRDPAWMDAESVSGVQ' A
#
# COMPACT_ATOMS: atom_id res chain seq x y z
N LEU A 1 -4.03 -1.15 -19.14
CA LEU A 1 -4.95 -1.92 -18.27
C LEU A 1 -5.02 -1.20 -16.93
N ILE A 2 -6.20 -1.09 -16.33
CA ILE A 2 -6.35 -0.59 -14.95
C ILE A 2 -6.88 -1.76 -14.12
N PHE A 3 -6.16 -2.11 -13.07
CA PHE A 3 -6.50 -3.20 -12.16
C PHE A 3 -6.67 -2.63 -10.75
N ILE A 4 -7.78 -2.98 -10.08
CA ILE A 4 -8.13 -2.48 -8.75
C ILE A 4 -8.31 -3.68 -7.83
N SER A 5 -7.53 -3.73 -6.76
CA SER A 5 -7.58 -4.78 -5.75
C SER A 5 -7.18 -4.22 -4.38
N HIS A 6 -7.55 -4.95 -3.34
CA HIS A 6 -7.11 -4.71 -1.97
C HIS A 6 -5.89 -5.59 -1.59
N ASP A 7 -5.52 -6.54 -2.44
CA ASP A 7 -4.38 -7.44 -2.23
C ASP A 7 -3.12 -6.85 -2.89
N LEU A 8 -2.18 -6.41 -2.05
CA LEU A 8 -0.93 -5.82 -2.48
C LEU A 8 0.03 -6.81 -3.16
N ASN A 9 0.02 -8.09 -2.79
CA ASN A 9 0.88 -9.12 -3.40
C ASN A 9 0.41 -9.45 -4.83
N LEU A 10 -0.91 -9.49 -5.03
CA LEU A 10 -1.47 -9.69 -6.35
C LEU A 10 -1.17 -8.50 -7.25
N VAL A 11 -1.35 -7.29 -6.74
CA VAL A 11 -1.09 -6.05 -7.48
C VAL A 11 0.40 -5.92 -7.82
N SER A 12 1.31 -6.21 -6.87
CA SER A 12 2.76 -6.12 -7.10
C SER A 12 3.26 -7.09 -8.17
N SER A 13 2.56 -8.22 -8.37
CA SER A 13 2.94 -9.26 -9.32
C SER A 13 2.34 -9.04 -10.71
N PHE A 14 1.24 -8.29 -10.81
CA PHE A 14 0.46 -8.18 -12.06
C PHE A 14 0.54 -6.79 -12.71
N CYS A 15 0.92 -5.76 -11.96
CA CYS A 15 0.96 -4.38 -12.45
C CYS A 15 2.40 -3.89 -12.60
N ASP A 16 2.62 -2.88 -13.45
CA ASP A 16 3.91 -2.17 -13.52
C ASP A 16 4.01 -1.07 -12.45
N ARG A 17 2.88 -0.45 -12.13
CA ARG A 17 2.76 0.71 -11.24
C ARG A 17 1.56 0.59 -10.34
N VAL A 18 1.72 1.04 -9.10
CA VAL A 18 0.72 0.95 -8.04
C VAL A 18 0.42 2.35 -7.52
N LEU A 19 -0.87 2.65 -7.40
CA LEU A 19 -1.37 3.83 -6.73
C LEU A 19 -2.09 3.36 -5.46
N ILE A 20 -1.65 3.84 -4.31
CA ILE A 20 -2.28 3.53 -3.02
C ILE A 20 -3.23 4.68 -2.69
N MET A 21 -4.47 4.34 -2.38
CA MET A 21 -5.49 5.32 -2.04
C MET A 21 -5.94 5.20 -0.59
N TYR A 22 -6.20 6.34 0.04
CA TYR A 22 -6.87 6.44 1.32
C TYR A 22 -7.86 7.60 1.28
N ALA A 23 -9.08 7.39 1.77
CA ALA A 23 -10.14 8.41 1.82
C ALA A 23 -10.33 9.19 0.48
N GLY A 24 -10.31 8.46 -0.65
CA GLY A 24 -10.49 9.04 -1.98
C GLY A 24 -9.28 9.79 -2.55
N ARG A 25 -8.13 9.77 -1.86
CA ARG A 25 -6.91 10.47 -2.25
C ARG A 25 -5.78 9.48 -2.53
N ILE A 26 -4.92 9.81 -3.49
CA ILE A 26 -3.73 9.02 -3.77
C ILE A 26 -2.69 9.44 -2.73
N VAL A 27 -2.34 8.56 -1.82
CA VAL A 27 -1.37 8.84 -0.75
C VAL A 27 0.04 8.35 -1.09
N GLU A 28 0.16 7.46 -2.06
CA GLU A 28 1.45 6.98 -2.55
C GLU A 28 1.36 6.47 -3.99
N THR A 29 2.43 6.65 -4.75
CA THR A 29 2.62 6.06 -6.08
C THR A 29 4.02 5.45 -6.13
N CYS A 30 4.13 4.20 -6.58
CA CYS A 30 5.40 3.52 -6.74
C CYS A 30 5.37 2.53 -7.90
N ARG A 31 6.55 2.11 -8.36
CA ARG A 31 6.65 0.91 -9.21
C ARG A 31 6.25 -0.31 -8.40
N ALA A 32 5.60 -1.27 -9.04
CA ALA A 32 5.10 -2.47 -8.38
C ALA A 32 6.21 -3.33 -7.77
N ASP A 33 7.36 -3.42 -8.44
CA ASP A 33 8.56 -4.13 -7.98
C ASP A 33 9.20 -3.50 -6.73
N ARG A 34 8.94 -2.22 -6.47
CA ARG A 34 9.45 -1.46 -5.31
C ARG A 34 8.39 -1.17 -4.26
N LEU A 35 7.26 -1.88 -4.28
CA LEU A 35 6.20 -1.67 -3.30
C LEU A 35 6.70 -1.87 -1.85
N HIS A 36 7.67 -2.76 -1.63
CA HIS A 36 8.30 -2.99 -0.33
C HIS A 36 9.13 -1.78 0.19
N GLU A 37 9.53 -0.85 -0.67
CA GLU A 37 10.24 0.38 -0.31
C GLU A 37 9.28 1.55 0.02
N ALA A 38 7.97 1.27 0.09
CA ALA A 38 6.95 2.27 0.32
C ALA A 38 7.28 3.17 1.52
N GLN A 39 7.01 4.47 1.38
CA GLN A 39 7.35 5.50 2.34
C GLN A 39 6.14 5.93 3.17
N HIS A 40 4.92 5.89 2.62
CA HIS A 40 3.77 6.37 3.35
C HIS A 40 3.43 5.41 4.51
N PRO A 41 3.23 5.91 5.74
CA PRO A 41 2.93 5.07 6.90
C PRO A 41 1.72 4.14 6.70
N TYR A 42 0.69 4.62 5.99
CA TYR A 42 -0.45 3.80 5.56
C TYR A 42 -0.01 2.58 4.75
N THR A 43 0.75 2.77 3.66
CA THR A 43 1.21 1.69 2.78
C THR A 43 2.11 0.70 3.53
N ARG A 44 3.03 1.21 4.36
CA ARG A 44 3.87 0.36 5.23
C ARG A 44 3.03 -0.48 6.18
N GLY A 45 2.02 0.11 6.81
CA GLY A 45 1.14 -0.63 7.71
C GLY A 45 0.32 -1.68 6.98
N LEU A 46 -0.15 -1.42 5.74
CA LEU A 46 -0.79 -2.44 4.91
C LEU A 46 0.15 -3.60 4.61
N LEU A 47 1.40 -3.32 4.22
CA LEU A 47 2.42 -4.35 3.96
C LEU A 47 2.72 -5.18 5.21
N ASN A 48 2.80 -4.54 6.37
CA ASN A 48 3.04 -5.22 7.65
C ASN A 48 1.87 -6.09 8.11
N SER A 49 0.66 -5.81 7.63
CA SER A 49 -0.53 -6.63 7.87
C SER A 49 -0.60 -7.85 6.95
N LEU A 50 0.31 -8.00 5.96
CA LEU A 50 0.36 -9.17 5.10
C LEU A 50 0.99 -10.37 5.83
N PRO A 51 0.42 -11.59 5.69
CA PRO A 51 1.04 -12.79 6.22
C PRO A 51 2.32 -13.11 5.45
N ARG A 52 3.38 -13.46 6.18
CA ARG A 52 4.66 -13.92 5.65
C ARG A 52 4.80 -15.42 5.90
N LEU A 53 5.09 -16.19 4.86
CA LEU A 53 5.20 -17.65 4.95
C LEU A 53 6.47 -18.10 5.70
N ASP A 54 7.50 -17.28 5.66
CA ASP A 54 8.81 -17.48 6.28
C ASP A 54 8.88 -16.99 7.73
N GLU A 55 7.88 -16.23 8.20
CA GLU A 55 7.87 -15.59 9.51
C GLU A 55 6.52 -15.83 10.21
N PRO A 56 6.33 -16.98 10.89
CA PRO A 56 5.09 -17.28 11.59
C PRO A 56 4.82 -16.25 12.69
N ARG A 57 3.74 -15.48 12.54
CA ARG A 57 3.28 -14.52 13.55
C ARG A 57 2.05 -15.06 14.27
N ALA A 58 2.08 -15.02 15.60
CA ALA A 58 0.94 -15.41 16.44
C ALA A 58 -0.30 -14.53 16.18
N ARG A 59 -0.10 -13.26 15.78
CA ARG A 59 -1.15 -12.33 15.38
C ARG A 59 -0.59 -11.34 14.36
N LEU A 60 -1.38 -11.04 13.33
CA LEU A 60 -1.03 -10.00 12.35
C LEU A 60 -1.23 -8.61 12.96
N GLU A 61 -0.34 -7.69 12.59
CA GLU A 61 -0.44 -6.30 13.01
C GLU A 61 -1.69 -5.66 12.42
N VAL A 62 -2.48 -5.02 13.28
CA VAL A 62 -3.63 -4.22 12.86
C VAL A 62 -3.13 -2.82 12.56
N LEU A 63 -3.27 -2.40 11.30
CA LEU A 63 -2.96 -1.04 10.88
C LEU A 63 -3.70 -0.03 11.78
N LYS A 64 -2.92 0.77 12.51
CA LYS A 64 -3.44 1.92 13.27
C LYS A 64 -3.62 3.08 12.31
N ARG A 65 -4.86 3.53 12.14
CA ARG A 65 -5.18 4.65 11.25
C ARG A 65 -4.79 5.96 11.92
N ASP A 66 -4.12 6.82 11.18
CA ASP A 66 -3.90 8.21 11.57
C ASP A 66 -4.97 9.10 10.92
N PRO A 67 -5.74 9.88 11.71
CA PRO A 67 -6.68 10.85 11.16
C PRO A 67 -6.04 11.83 10.17
N ALA A 68 -4.75 12.17 10.33
CA ALA A 68 -4.07 13.10 9.45
C ALA A 68 -4.00 12.64 7.98
N TRP A 69 -4.09 11.33 7.72
CA TRP A 69 -4.09 10.80 6.34
C TRP A 69 -5.37 11.12 5.58
N MET A 70 -6.46 11.48 6.27
CA MET A 70 -7.73 11.84 5.62
C MET A 70 -7.61 13.10 4.78
N ASP A 71 -6.71 14.01 5.14
CA ASP A 71 -6.55 15.31 4.50
C ASP A 71 -5.18 15.47 3.82
N ALA A 72 -4.45 14.35 3.64
CA ALA A 72 -3.19 14.35 2.90
C ALA A 72 -3.40 14.85 1.46
N GLU A 73 -2.48 15.66 0.96
CA GLU A 73 -2.50 16.08 -0.45
C GLU A 73 -2.36 14.85 -1.36
N SER A 74 -3.19 14.78 -2.40
CA SER A 74 -3.09 13.70 -3.39
C SER A 74 -1.79 13.84 -4.16
N VAL A 75 -0.91 12.85 -4.06
CA VAL A 75 0.31 12.81 -4.89
C VAL A 75 -0.04 12.55 -6.36
N SER A 76 0.73 13.16 -7.27
CA SER A 76 0.59 12.95 -8.71
C SER A 76 0.80 11.48 -9.05
N GLY A 77 -0.20 10.87 -9.67
CA GLY A 77 -0.11 9.53 -10.25
C GLY A 77 0.65 9.50 -11.57
N VAL A 78 1.58 10.43 -11.84
CA VAL A 78 2.41 10.49 -13.05
C VAL A 78 3.87 10.69 -12.60
N GLN A 79 4.60 9.57 -12.56
CA GLN A 79 6.05 9.51 -12.57
C GLN A 79 6.45 8.61 -13.72
#